data_AF-A0A4R1BQD6-F1
#
_entry.id   AF-A0A4R1BQD6-F1
#
_cell.length_a   1.000
_cell.length_b   1.000
_cell.length_c   1.000
_cell.angle_alpha   90.00
_cell.angle_beta   90.00
_cell.angle_gamma   90.00
#
_symmetry.space_group_name_H-M   'P 1'
#
loop_
_entity.id
_entity.type
_entity.pdbx_description
1 polymer ?
#
loop_
_entity_poly.entity_id
_entity_poly.type
_entity_poly.pdbx_seq_one_letter_code
_entity_poly.pdbx_strand_id
1 'polypeptide(L)'
;MLATALAVAAAFLLNRLLRQPRYSARRLSPETIVNYEPPEEDEEPSPEQLSRFIVERAEEIHRTLLESPDELQVEMCALGYRACVEDMITLTHRVNEELREAGPLRRARLNASKRRAADALYRVRQELPPSALRATRQQQ
;
A
#
# COMPACT_ATOMS: atom_id res chain seq x y z
N MET A 1 31.08 26.43 -9.03
CA MET A 1 31.46 25.00 -9.04
C MET A 1 31.12 24.26 -7.74
N LEU A 2 31.30 24.86 -6.55
CA LEU A 2 30.89 24.23 -5.28
C LEU A 2 29.36 24.09 -5.10
N ALA A 3 28.58 25.08 -5.55
CA ALA A 3 27.12 25.07 -5.42
C ALA A 3 26.44 23.94 -6.23
N THR A 4 26.98 23.64 -7.42
CA THR A 4 26.47 22.56 -8.28
C THR A 4 26.83 21.18 -7.72
N ALA A 5 28.02 21.03 -7.12
CA ALA A 5 28.41 19.80 -6.45
C ALA A 5 27.51 19.49 -5.23
N LEU A 6 27.16 20.51 -4.45
CA LEU A 6 26.22 20.39 -3.34
C LEU A 6 24.80 20.03 -3.80
N ALA A 7 24.31 20.65 -4.88
CA ALA A 7 22.99 20.33 -5.43
C ALA A 7 22.92 18.88 -5.94
N VAL A 8 23.98 18.40 -6.61
CA VAL A 8 24.07 17.01 -7.07
C VAL A 8 24.16 16.04 -5.89
N ALA A 9 24.95 16.36 -4.86
CA ALA A 9 25.05 15.54 -3.65
C ALA A 9 23.71 15.48 -2.90
N ALA A 10 23.00 16.59 -2.78
CA ALA A 10 21.67 16.65 -2.16
C ALA A 10 20.64 15.85 -2.97
N ALA A 11 20.62 16.01 -4.30
CA ALA A 11 19.76 15.24 -5.18
C ALA A 11 20.08 13.74 -5.13
N PHE A 12 21.36 13.37 -5.05
CA PHE A 12 21.80 11.98 -4.91
C PHE A 12 21.38 11.37 -3.57
N LEU A 13 21.51 12.11 -2.46
CA LEU A 13 21.06 11.67 -1.13
C LEU A 13 19.53 11.57 -1.06
N LEU A 14 18.79 12.53 -1.62
CA LEU A 14 17.33 12.47 -1.73
C LEU A 14 16.91 11.25 -2.56
N ASN A 15 17.55 11.04 -3.71
CA ASN A 15 17.24 9.92 -4.59
C ASN A 15 17.62 8.58 -3.92
N ARG A 16 18.68 8.53 -3.11
CA ARG A 16 19.05 7.35 -2.32
C ARG A 16 18.07 7.05 -1.19
N LEU A 17 17.52 8.09 -0.54
CA LEU A 17 16.48 7.95 0.48
C LEU A 17 15.13 7.53 -0.14
N LEU A 18 14.79 8.07 -1.32
CA LEU A 18 13.57 7.72 -2.07
C LEU A 18 13.67 6.36 -2.77
N ARG A 19 14.88 5.95 -3.17
CA ARG A 19 15.20 4.62 -3.72
C ARG A 19 15.62 3.60 -2.67
N GLN A 20 15.51 3.90 -1.37
CA GLN A 20 15.51 2.80 -0.41
C GLN A 20 14.36 1.89 -0.84
N PRO A 21 14.64 0.65 -1.24
CA PRO A 21 13.56 -0.26 -1.51
C PRO A 21 12.92 -0.44 -0.13
N ARG A 22 11.72 0.14 0.06
CA ARG A 22 10.88 -0.23 1.21
C ARG A 22 10.51 -1.72 1.14
N TYR A 23 10.74 -2.33 -0.01
CA TYR A 23 11.25 -3.70 -0.13
C TYR A 23 12.67 -3.79 0.45
N SER A 24 12.80 -3.76 1.78
CA SER A 24 13.69 -4.76 2.32
C SER A 24 13.05 -6.05 1.86
N ALA A 25 13.56 -6.63 0.76
CA ALA A 25 13.54 -8.06 0.64
C ALA A 25 14.25 -8.51 1.90
N ARG A 26 13.47 -8.66 2.99
CA ARG A 26 13.87 -9.45 4.15
C ARG A 26 14.43 -10.67 3.46
N ARG A 27 15.73 -10.89 3.58
CA ARG A 27 16.32 -12.12 3.06
C ARG A 27 15.57 -13.20 3.80
N LEU A 28 14.52 -13.73 3.16
CA LEU A 28 13.73 -14.81 3.68
C LEU A 28 14.71 -15.97 3.61
N SER A 29 15.39 -16.18 4.73
CA SER A 29 16.20 -17.38 4.87
C SER A 29 15.21 -18.54 4.93
N PRO A 30 15.58 -19.73 4.42
CA PRO A 30 14.75 -20.91 4.57
C PRO A 30 14.28 -21.11 6.02
N GLU A 31 15.13 -20.80 6.99
CA GLU A 31 14.84 -20.87 8.41
C GLU A 31 13.78 -19.84 8.85
N THR A 32 13.72 -18.66 8.22
CA THR A 32 12.68 -17.65 8.48
C THR A 32 11.32 -18.11 7.98
N ILE A 33 11.28 -18.89 6.90
CA ILE A 33 10.05 -19.47 6.34
C ILE A 33 9.59 -20.65 7.19
N VAL A 34 10.51 -21.55 7.57
CA VAL A 34 10.21 -22.75 8.38
C VAL A 34 9.77 -22.36 9.79
N ASN A 35 10.37 -21.32 10.37
CA ASN A 35 10.00 -20.83 11.70
C ASN A 35 9.00 -19.66 11.63
N TYR A 36 8.32 -19.46 10.49
CA TYR A 36 7.24 -18.49 10.42
C TYR A 36 6.07 -19.03 11.23
N GLU A 37 5.93 -18.52 12.44
CA GLU A 37 4.71 -18.65 13.19
C GLU A 37 3.77 -17.54 12.69
N PRO A 38 2.63 -17.89 12.07
CA PRO A 38 1.63 -16.88 11.75
C PRO A 38 1.28 -16.15 13.05
N PRO A 39 1.08 -14.82 13.02
CA PRO A 39 0.47 -14.12 14.15
C PRO A 39 -0.76 -14.90 14.60
N GLU A 40 -0.95 -15.06 15.91
CA GLU A 40 -2.16 -15.70 16.45
C GLU A 40 -3.36 -15.11 15.71
N GLU A 41 -4.25 -15.98 15.20
CA GLU A 41 -5.33 -15.62 14.26
C GLU A 41 -6.28 -14.53 14.80
N ASP A 42 -6.16 -14.19 16.09
CA ASP A 42 -6.96 -13.23 16.83
C ASP A 42 -6.35 -11.81 16.93
N GLU A 43 -5.08 -11.58 16.56
CA GLU A 43 -4.49 -10.23 16.59
C GLU A 43 -4.85 -9.43 15.34
N GLU A 44 -5.91 -8.61 15.45
CA GLU A 44 -6.26 -7.65 14.41
C GLU A 44 -5.08 -6.70 14.10
N PRO A 45 -4.72 -6.49 12.82
CA PRO A 45 -3.59 -5.64 12.49
C PRO A 45 -3.86 -4.18 12.92
N SER A 46 -2.84 -3.54 13.50
CA SER A 46 -2.89 -2.10 13.80
C SER A 46 -3.22 -1.27 12.55
N PRO A 47 -3.75 -0.04 12.69
CA PRO A 47 -4.02 0.83 11.55
C PRO A 47 -2.79 1.06 10.65
N GLU A 48 -1.59 1.12 11.22
CA GLU A 48 -0.35 1.21 10.46
C GLU A 48 -0.02 -0.05 9.64
N GLN A 49 -0.28 -1.23 10.20
CA GLN A 49 -0.07 -2.50 9.49
C GLN A 49 -1.07 -2.65 8.36
N LEU A 50 -2.36 -2.40 8.62
CA LEU A 50 -3.40 -2.47 7.60
C LEU A 50 -3.15 -1.45 6.48
N SER A 51 -2.77 -0.21 6.83
CA SER A 51 -2.33 0.80 5.86
C SER A 51 -1.17 0.32 4.99
N ARG A 52 -0.20 -0.38 5.59
CA ARG A 52 0.95 -0.92 4.85
C ARG A 52 0.53 -2.01 3.89
N PHE A 53 -0.31 -2.96 4.32
CA PHE A 53 -0.81 -4.03 3.45
C PHE A 53 -1.60 -3.48 2.26
N ILE A 54 -2.46 -2.49 2.47
CA ILE A 54 -3.17 -1.80 1.37
C ILE A 54 -2.18 -1.18 0.39
N VAL A 55 -1.15 -0.48 0.88
CA VAL A 55 -0.15 0.15 0.02
C VAL A 55 0.63 -0.89 -0.78
N GLU A 56 1.10 -1.96 -0.14
CA GLU A 56 1.88 -3.03 -0.79
C GLU A 56 1.05 -3.69 -1.91
N ARG A 57 -0.19 -4.08 -1.62
CA ARG A 57 -1.09 -4.69 -2.62
C ARG A 57 -1.46 -3.71 -3.73
N ALA A 58 -1.71 -2.44 -3.40
CA ALA A 58 -1.99 -1.41 -4.39
C ALA A 58 -0.78 -1.14 -5.31
N GLU A 59 0.44 -1.14 -4.78
CA GLU A 59 1.66 -0.98 -5.57
C GLU A 59 1.88 -2.17 -6.51
N GLU A 60 1.60 -3.39 -6.07
CA GLU A 60 1.66 -4.59 -6.91
C GLU A 60 0.63 -4.53 -8.05
N ILE A 61 -0.63 -4.19 -7.74
CA ILE A 61 -1.67 -4.01 -8.75
C ILE A 61 -1.28 -2.92 -9.75
N HIS A 62 -0.82 -1.77 -9.26
CA HIS A 62 -0.40 -0.66 -10.11
C HIS A 62 0.73 -1.07 -11.05
N ARG A 63 1.73 -1.80 -10.54
CA ARG A 63 2.84 -2.31 -11.35
C ARG A 63 2.32 -3.24 -12.46
N THR A 64 1.46 -4.19 -12.13
CA THR A 64 0.88 -5.12 -13.12
C THR A 64 0.12 -4.37 -14.20
N LEU A 65 -0.64 -3.33 -13.84
CA LEU A 65 -1.38 -2.50 -14.80
C LEU A 65 -0.47 -1.74 -15.77
N LEU A 66 0.76 -1.39 -15.36
CA LEU A 66 1.74 -0.72 -16.22
C LEU A 66 2.47 -1.68 -17.17
N GLU A 67 2.43 -2.99 -16.93
CA GLU A 67 3.17 -4.01 -17.71
C GLU A 67 2.37 -4.51 -18.94
N SER A 68 1.38 -3.76 -19.43
CA SER A 68 0.46 -4.14 -20.52
C SER A 68 -0.29 -5.45 -20.26
N PRO A 69 -1.13 -5.51 -19.21
CA PRO A 69 -1.81 -6.74 -18.82
C PRO A 69 -2.84 -7.20 -19.86
N ASP A 70 -3.09 -8.49 -19.92
CA ASP A 70 -4.23 -9.04 -20.67
C ASP A 70 -5.57 -8.77 -19.95
N GLU A 71 -6.69 -9.08 -20.61
CA GLU A 71 -8.03 -8.80 -20.09
C GLU A 71 -8.31 -9.51 -18.75
N LEU A 72 -7.88 -10.76 -18.61
CA LEU A 72 -8.05 -11.52 -17.38
C LEU A 72 -7.23 -10.90 -16.24
N GLN A 73 -6.00 -10.51 -16.51
CA GLN A 73 -5.15 -9.81 -15.54
C GLN A 73 -5.75 -8.47 -15.10
N VAL A 74 -6.38 -7.73 -16.01
CA VAL A 74 -7.12 -6.51 -15.69
C VAL A 74 -8.30 -6.81 -14.76
N GLU A 75 -9.06 -7.87 -15.00
CA GLU A 75 -10.18 -8.28 -14.13
C GLU A 75 -9.70 -8.69 -12.73
N MET A 76 -8.60 -9.44 -12.66
CA MET A 76 -7.95 -9.83 -11.40
C MET A 76 -7.43 -8.62 -10.63
N CYS A 77 -6.82 -7.65 -11.33
CA CYS A 77 -6.41 -6.38 -10.74
C CYS A 77 -7.60 -5.59 -10.19
N ALA A 78 -8.74 -5.58 -10.89
CA ALA A 78 -9.96 -4.93 -10.42
C ALA A 78 -10.57 -5.63 -9.19
N LEU A 79 -10.52 -6.97 -9.12
CA LEU A 79 -10.88 -7.75 -7.93
C LEU A 79 -9.99 -7.38 -6.74
N GLY A 80 -8.66 -7.39 -6.93
CA GLY A 80 -7.70 -7.03 -5.89
C GLY A 80 -7.87 -5.58 -5.42
N TYR A 81 -8.14 -4.66 -6.35
CA TYR A 81 -8.43 -3.26 -6.02
C TYR A 81 -9.67 -3.12 -5.14
N ARG A 82 -10.76 -3.85 -5.43
CA ARG A 82 -11.97 -3.83 -4.59
C ARG A 82 -11.70 -4.34 -3.18
N ALA A 83 -10.95 -5.44 -3.03
CA ALA A 83 -10.55 -5.94 -1.71
C ALA A 83 -9.74 -4.88 -0.94
N CYS A 84 -8.83 -4.18 -1.60
CA CYS A 84 -8.08 -3.11 -0.94
C CYS A 84 -8.95 -1.89 -0.56
N VAL A 85 -10.02 -1.62 -1.32
CA VAL A 85 -11.03 -0.59 -0.96
C VAL A 85 -11.84 -1.02 0.25
N GLU A 86 -12.19 -2.30 0.37
CA GLU A 86 -12.83 -2.85 1.57
C GLU A 86 -11.91 -2.74 2.79
N ASP A 87 -10.63 -3.09 2.65
CA ASP A 87 -9.61 -2.88 3.69
C ASP A 87 -9.48 -1.40 4.08
N MET A 88 -9.66 -0.47 3.13
CA MET A 88 -9.65 0.98 3.39
C MET A 88 -10.85 1.44 4.23
N ILE A 89 -12.01 0.79 4.09
CA ILE A 89 -13.17 1.01 4.96
C ILE A 89 -12.82 0.56 6.39
N THR A 90 -12.26 -0.64 6.54
CA THR A 90 -11.79 -1.17 7.83
C THR A 90 -10.76 -0.25 8.47
N LEU A 91 -9.76 0.20 7.70
CA LEU A 91 -8.74 1.14 8.17
C LEU A 91 -9.37 2.45 8.65
N THR A 92 -10.34 2.98 7.91
CA THR A 92 -11.02 4.22 8.27
C THR A 92 -11.78 4.07 9.58
N HIS A 93 -12.46 2.93 9.78
CA HIS A 93 -13.16 2.64 11.02
C HIS A 93 -12.20 2.58 12.22
N ARG A 94 -11.14 1.76 12.13
CA ARG A 94 -10.14 1.63 13.21
C ARG A 94 -9.42 2.93 13.52
N VAL A 95 -9.05 3.71 12.49
CA VAL A 95 -8.48 5.05 12.70
C VAL A 95 -9.45 5.94 13.45
N ASN A 96 -10.74 5.94 13.11
CA ASN A 96 -11.73 6.78 13.78
C ASN A 96 -11.95 6.37 15.24
N GLU A 97 -11.92 5.08 15.55
CA GLU A 97 -11.98 4.58 16.92
C GLU A 97 -10.78 5.05 17.73
N GLU A 98 -9.57 4.81 17.22
CA GLU A 98 -8.35 5.18 17.93
C GLU A 98 -8.16 6.71 18.04
N LEU A 99 -8.64 7.48 17.06
CA LEU A 99 -8.62 8.94 17.11
C LEU A 99 -9.41 9.52 18.28
N ARG A 100 -10.35 8.80 18.91
CA ARG A 100 -11.10 9.31 20.07
C ARG A 100 -10.22 9.51 21.29
N GLU A 101 -9.23 8.64 21.46
CA GLU A 101 -8.37 8.60 22.65
C GLU A 101 -6.94 9.06 22.34
N ALA A 102 -6.59 9.21 21.05
CA ALA A 102 -5.26 9.57 20.60
C ALA A 102 -4.85 11.02 20.93
N GLY A 103 -3.66 11.18 21.50
CA GLY A 103 -2.95 12.46 21.61
C GLY A 103 -2.45 12.99 20.25
N PRO A 104 -2.01 14.26 20.16
CA PRO A 104 -1.75 14.95 18.89
C PRO A 104 -0.78 14.23 17.93
N LEU A 105 0.32 13.70 18.45
CA LEU A 105 1.31 12.96 17.65
C LEU A 105 0.72 11.67 17.07
N ARG A 106 -0.08 10.94 17.85
CA ARG A 106 -0.73 9.71 17.41
C ARG A 106 -1.77 10.01 16.33
N ARG A 107 -2.57 11.08 16.50
CA ARG A 107 -3.53 11.54 15.48
C ARG A 107 -2.84 11.86 14.16
N ALA A 108 -1.70 12.55 14.19
CA ALA A 108 -0.93 12.87 12.98
C ALA A 108 -0.47 11.60 12.27
N ARG A 109 0.03 10.60 13.01
CA ARG A 109 0.48 9.31 12.46
C ARG A 109 -0.67 8.52 11.84
N LEU A 110 -1.82 8.43 12.51
CA LEU A 110 -3.01 7.74 12.00
C LEU A 110 -3.51 8.37 10.70
N ASN A 111 -3.60 9.70 10.66
CA ASN A 111 -3.99 10.43 9.45
C ASN A 111 -2.97 10.23 8.31
N ALA A 112 -1.68 10.21 8.61
CA ALA A 112 -0.64 9.94 7.61
C ALA A 112 -0.72 8.51 7.07
N SER A 113 -1.08 7.52 7.89
CA SER A 113 -1.33 6.14 7.45
C SER A 113 -2.55 6.06 6.53
N LYS A 114 -3.69 6.65 6.93
CA LYS A 114 -4.89 6.72 6.08
C LYS A 114 -4.60 7.39 4.73
N ARG A 115 -3.88 8.51 4.75
CA ARG A 115 -3.53 9.24 3.52
C ARG A 115 -2.66 8.42 2.58
N ARG A 116 -1.64 7.72 3.10
CA ARG A 116 -0.76 6.87 2.27
C ARG A 116 -1.53 5.75 1.57
N ALA A 117 -2.44 5.08 2.28
CA ALA A 117 -3.29 4.04 1.69
C ALA A 117 -4.22 4.62 0.60
N ALA A 118 -4.87 5.76 0.88
CA ALA A 118 -5.72 6.44 -0.09
C ALA A 118 -4.95 6.86 -1.36
N ASP A 119 -3.76 7.44 -1.20
CA ASP A 119 -2.92 7.88 -2.32
C ASP A 119 -2.49 6.68 -3.20
N ALA A 120 -2.18 5.52 -2.60
CA ALA A 120 -1.84 4.31 -3.34
C ALA A 120 -3.03 3.78 -4.15
N LEU A 121 -4.22 3.68 -3.53
CA LEU A 121 -5.45 3.28 -4.23
C LEU A 121 -5.83 4.25 -5.35
N TYR A 122 -5.61 5.54 -5.15
CA TYR A 122 -5.87 6.55 -6.17
C TYR A 122 -5.01 6.34 -7.42
N ARG A 123 -3.75 5.90 -7.29
CA ARG A 123 -2.90 5.57 -8.44
C ARG A 123 -3.43 4.36 -9.21
N VAL A 124 -3.79 3.29 -8.52
CA VAL A 124 -4.40 2.11 -9.15
C VAL A 124 -5.67 2.49 -9.90
N ARG A 125 -6.52 3.33 -9.29
CA ARG A 125 -7.78 3.76 -9.88
C ARG A 125 -7.59 4.53 -11.19
N GLN A 126 -6.49 5.28 -11.35
CA GLN A 126 -6.19 6.00 -12.59
C GLN A 126 -5.85 5.06 -13.74
N GLU A 127 -5.19 3.94 -13.45
CA GLU A 127 -4.79 2.97 -14.47
C GLU A 127 -5.89 1.97 -14.83
N LEU A 128 -6.82 1.69 -13.90
CA LEU A 128 -7.90 0.74 -14.16
C LEU A 128 -8.88 1.25 -15.22
N PRO A 129 -9.20 0.43 -16.25
CA PRO A 129 -10.20 0.81 -17.23
C PRO A 129 -11.60 0.87 -16.59
N PRO A 130 -12.46 1.83 -16.99
CA PRO A 130 -13.78 2.00 -16.39
C PRO A 130 -14.69 0.75 -16.49
N SER A 131 -14.48 -0.09 -17.50
CA SER A 131 -15.21 -1.34 -17.72
C SER A 131 -14.91 -2.40 -16.66
N ALA A 132 -13.66 -2.53 -16.21
CA ALA A 132 -13.24 -3.55 -15.25
C ALA A 132 -13.87 -3.37 -13.86
N LEU A 133 -14.28 -2.14 -13.53
CA LEU A 133 -15.00 -1.83 -12.30
C LEU A 133 -16.50 -2.22 -12.34
N ARG A 134 -17.06 -2.50 -13.54
CA ARG A 134 -18.49 -2.82 -13.74
C ARG A 134 -18.76 -4.31 -13.92
N ALA A 135 -17.82 -5.06 -14.51
CA ALA A 135 -18.05 -6.42 -15.02
C ALA A 135 -18.45 -7.47 -13.96
N THR A 136 -18.11 -7.28 -12.68
CA THR A 136 -18.38 -8.28 -11.63
C THR A 136 -19.72 -8.12 -10.92
N ARG A 137 -20.57 -7.17 -11.33
CA ARG A 137 -21.89 -6.95 -10.71
C ARG A 137 -23.01 -7.84 -11.30
N GLN A 138 -22.75 -8.62 -12.34
CA GLN A 138 -23.79 -9.34 -13.10
C GLN A 138 -23.82 -10.87 -12.93
N GLN A 139 -23.14 -11.42 -11.92
CA GLN A 139 -23.24 -12.85 -11.59
C GLN A 139 -23.65 -13.04 -10.13
N GLN A 140 -24.88 -12.66 -9.78
CA GLN A 140 -25.61 -13.15 -8.61
C GLN A 140 -27.09 -13.25 -8.94
#